data_AF-A0A836JZI8-F1
#
_entry.id   AF-A0A836JZI8-F1
#
_cell.length_a   1.000
_cell.length_b   1.000
_cell.length_c   1.000
_cell.angle_alpha   90.00
_cell.angle_beta   90.00
_cell.angle_gamma   90.00
#
_symmetry.space_group_name_H-M   'P 1'
#
loop_
_entity.id
_entity.type
_entity.pdbx_description
1 polymer ?
#
loop_
_entity_poly.entity_id
_entity_poly.type
_entity_poly.pdbx_seq_one_letter_code
_entity_poly.pdbx_strand_id
1 'polypeptide(L)'
;MSKFVPDKVFLREVLLHYFNMNKSAAEAHRILVQTYGDNALSDTTCRDWFRRFKNNDFELEDKERSGAPKKFEDKELEQLLDEDPSQTLPELGKILQVDESTVSKRLKGLGMIQKQGHWVPYELKPRDVERLFGTCELLLQRQKRKGFLLLCIWWDQQGVIYYIDSWITSKNMSFFRRGIHVLPERWEKVVSSDGQYFK
;
A
#
# COMPACT_ATOMS: atom_id res chain seq x y z
N MET A 1 15.87 -33.59 28.17
CA MET A 1 14.82 -32.67 28.65
C MET A 1 14.99 -31.38 27.87
N SER A 2 13.98 -30.94 27.11
CA SER A 2 14.04 -29.63 26.46
C SER A 2 14.16 -28.56 27.55
N LYS A 3 15.18 -27.72 27.46
CA LYS A 3 15.30 -26.56 28.35
C LYS A 3 14.29 -25.53 27.88
N PHE A 4 13.30 -25.23 28.71
CA PHE A 4 12.38 -24.13 28.45
C PHE A 4 13.17 -22.83 28.38
N VAL A 5 13.02 -22.09 27.28
CA VAL A 5 13.64 -20.77 27.09
C VAL A 5 12.54 -19.73 27.30
N PRO A 6 12.61 -18.92 28.37
CA PRO A 6 11.58 -17.94 28.67
C PRO A 6 11.58 -16.81 27.64
N ASP A 7 10.39 -16.43 27.17
CA ASP A 7 10.22 -15.23 26.34
C ASP A 7 10.24 -13.95 27.20
N LYS A 8 10.52 -12.81 26.57
CA LYS A 8 10.55 -11.50 27.22
C LYS A 8 9.21 -11.13 27.83
N VAL A 9 8.09 -11.43 27.18
CA VAL A 9 6.75 -11.14 27.74
C VAL A 9 6.51 -11.99 28.97
N PHE A 10 6.82 -13.29 28.91
CA PHE A 10 6.73 -14.20 30.03
C PHE A 10 7.55 -13.72 31.24
N LEU A 11 8.79 -13.25 31.04
CA LEU A 11 9.60 -12.71 32.14
C LEU A 11 8.99 -11.44 32.76
N ARG A 12 8.26 -10.64 31.98
CA ARG A 12 7.54 -9.44 32.48
C ARG A 12 6.29 -9.84 33.27
N GLU A 13 5.57 -10.89 32.88
CA GLU A 13 4.47 -11.47 33.65
C GLU A 13 4.95 -11.96 35.03
N VAL A 14 6.09 -12.65 35.06
CA VAL A 14 6.73 -13.10 36.30
C VAL A 14 7.14 -11.91 37.18
N LEU A 15 7.66 -10.81 36.59
CA LEU A 15 7.95 -9.59 37.33
C LEU A 15 6.69 -8.96 37.93
N LEU A 16 5.58 -8.93 37.19
CA LEU A 16 4.29 -8.44 37.67
C LEU A 16 3.76 -9.29 38.83
N HIS A 17 3.90 -10.61 38.74
CA HIS A 17 3.57 -11.51 39.84
C HIS A 17 4.38 -11.19 41.11
N TYR A 18 5.71 -11.00 40.99
CA TYR A 18 6.53 -10.61 42.15
C TYR A 18 6.21 -9.22 42.70
N PHE A 19 5.82 -8.28 41.85
CA PHE A 19 5.32 -6.98 42.27
C PHE A 19 4.05 -7.12 43.12
N ASN A 20 3.09 -7.95 42.69
CA ASN A 20 1.85 -8.22 43.43
C ASN A 20 2.11 -8.97 44.76
N MET A 21 3.20 -9.72 44.86
CA MET A 21 3.67 -10.32 46.12
C MET A 21 4.42 -9.34 47.04
N ASN A 22 4.43 -8.04 46.74
CA ASN A 22 5.15 -6.99 47.47
C ASN A 22 6.67 -7.23 47.59
N LYS A 23 7.28 -7.95 46.63
CA LYS A 23 8.74 -8.06 46.56
C LYS A 23 9.36 -6.77 46.02
N SER A 24 10.62 -6.53 46.33
CA SER A 24 11.40 -5.47 45.69
C SER A 24 11.92 -5.91 44.31
N ALA A 25 12.23 -4.95 43.44
CA ALA A 25 12.82 -5.23 42.13
C ALA A 25 14.12 -6.04 42.22
N ALA A 26 14.93 -5.78 43.26
CA ALA A 26 16.19 -6.48 43.50
C ALA A 26 15.98 -7.95 43.92
N GLU A 27 14.96 -8.23 44.75
CA GLU A 27 14.60 -9.60 45.11
C GLU A 27 14.04 -10.36 43.92
N ALA A 28 13.16 -9.73 43.15
CA ALA A 28 12.62 -10.30 41.92
C ALA A 28 13.73 -10.64 40.92
N HIS A 29 14.70 -9.74 40.72
CA HIS A 29 15.86 -9.98 39.85
C HIS A 29 16.72 -11.16 40.35
N ARG A 30 17.02 -11.23 41.66
CA ARG A 30 17.77 -12.35 42.24
C ARG A 30 17.07 -13.70 41.99
N ILE A 31 15.76 -13.76 42.20
CA ILE A 31 14.97 -14.98 41.96
C ILE A 31 14.98 -15.34 40.47
N LEU A 32 14.83 -14.35 39.58
CA LEU A 32 14.87 -14.56 38.13
C LEU A 32 16.22 -15.11 37.66
N VAL A 33 17.33 -14.54 38.12
CA VAL A 33 18.68 -15.03 37.80
C VAL A 33 18.91 -16.44 38.34
N GLN A 34 18.45 -16.73 39.55
CA GLN A 34 18.53 -18.08 40.12
C GLN A 34 17.73 -19.12 39.33
N THR A 35 16.59 -18.71 38.74
CA THR A 35 15.67 -19.62 38.04
C THR A 35 16.03 -19.81 36.56
N TYR A 36 16.39 -18.71 35.88
CA TYR A 36 16.55 -18.67 34.43
C TYR A 36 18.01 -18.43 33.97
N GLY A 37 18.92 -18.15 34.90
CA GLY A 37 20.35 -17.94 34.60
C GLY A 37 20.56 -16.83 33.58
N ASP A 38 21.29 -17.15 32.51
CA ASP A 38 21.62 -16.22 31.42
C ASP A 38 20.39 -15.72 30.63
N ASN A 39 19.25 -16.41 30.73
CA ASN A 39 18.01 -15.99 30.08
C ASN A 39 17.19 -14.99 30.92
N ALA A 40 17.67 -14.57 32.09
CA ALA A 40 16.99 -13.62 32.95
C ALA A 40 17.07 -12.18 32.42
N LEU A 41 16.08 -11.35 32.78
CA LEU A 41 16.13 -9.91 32.53
C LEU A 41 17.22 -9.24 33.35
N SER A 42 17.85 -8.22 32.78
CA SER A 42 18.84 -7.39 33.50
C SER A 42 18.22 -6.66 34.70
N ASP A 43 19.05 -6.34 35.69
CA ASP A 43 18.62 -5.60 36.89
C ASP A 43 17.99 -4.25 36.53
N THR A 44 18.54 -3.54 35.54
CA THR A 44 17.99 -2.25 35.06
C THR A 44 16.60 -2.43 34.46
N THR A 45 16.41 -3.46 33.63
CA THR A 45 15.09 -3.79 33.07
C THR A 45 14.09 -4.14 34.17
N CYS A 46 14.48 -4.93 35.17
CA CYS A 46 13.62 -5.25 36.31
C CYS A 46 13.18 -3.98 37.06
N ARG A 47 14.11 -3.07 37.37
CA ARG A 47 13.79 -1.79 38.04
C ARG A 47 12.89 -0.90 37.21
N ASP A 48 13.11 -0.82 35.90
CA ASP A 48 12.28 -0.01 34.99
C ASP A 48 10.85 -0.54 34.91
N TRP A 49 10.66 -1.86 34.85
CA TRP A 49 9.32 -2.48 34.91
C TRP A 49 8.63 -2.23 36.24
N PHE A 50 9.35 -2.35 37.36
CA PHE A 50 8.81 -1.99 38.67
C PHE A 50 8.42 -0.52 38.76
N ARG A 51 9.13 0.39 38.08
CA ARG A 51 8.74 1.80 37.99
C ARG A 51 7.43 1.97 37.20
N ARG A 52 7.26 1.21 36.11
CA ARG A 52 6.01 1.21 35.31
C ARG A 52 4.82 0.69 36.12
N PHE A 53 4.99 -0.42 36.83
CA PHE A 53 3.92 -0.99 37.67
C PHE A 53 3.49 -0.04 38.80
N LYS A 54 4.43 0.70 39.39
CA LYS A 54 4.11 1.78 40.36
C LYS A 54 3.31 2.93 39.76
N ASN A 55 3.46 3.18 38.46
CA ASN A 55 2.69 4.17 37.71
C ASN A 55 1.36 3.60 37.18
N ASN A 56 0.95 2.40 37.64
CA ASN A 56 -0.23 1.66 37.16
C ASN A 56 -0.20 1.30 35.67
N ASP A 57 0.99 1.20 35.06
CA ASP A 57 1.18 0.71 33.69
C ASP A 57 1.49 -0.79 33.73
N PHE A 58 0.46 -1.61 33.50
CA PHE A 58 0.53 -3.08 33.53
C PHE A 58 0.60 -3.71 32.13
N GLU A 59 0.77 -2.90 31.08
CA GLU A 59 0.92 -3.40 29.72
C GLU A 59 2.29 -4.06 29.53
N LEU A 60 2.30 -5.37 29.31
CA LEU A 60 3.53 -6.18 29.27
C LEU A 60 4.14 -6.27 27.87
N GLU A 61 3.38 -5.90 26.84
CA GLU A 61 3.86 -5.84 25.47
C GLU A 61 4.67 -4.56 25.21
N ASP A 62 5.54 -4.62 24.21
CA ASP A 62 6.23 -3.43 23.74
C ASP A 62 5.22 -2.53 23.02
N LYS A 63 4.98 -1.34 23.55
CA LYS A 63 4.22 -0.30 22.86
C LYS A 63 4.84 -0.06 21.48
N GLU A 64 3.99 0.24 20.50
CA GLU A 64 4.46 0.66 19.18
C GLU A 64 5.49 1.77 19.34
N ARG A 65 6.70 1.52 18.83
CA ARG A 65 7.75 2.52 18.87
C ARG A 65 7.32 3.65 17.96
N SER A 66 7.44 4.88 18.42
CA SER A 66 7.43 6.05 17.55
C SER A 66 8.56 5.86 16.52
N GLY A 67 8.17 5.49 15.30
CA GLY A 67 9.10 5.37 14.18
C GLY A 67 9.71 6.72 13.84
N ALA A 68 10.68 6.72 12.93
CA ALA A 68 11.16 7.96 12.35
C ALA A 68 9.98 8.71 11.70
N PRO A 69 9.89 10.04 11.85
CA PRO A 69 8.82 10.82 11.26
C PRO A 69 8.79 10.62 9.74
N LYS A 70 7.59 10.45 9.18
CA LYS A 70 7.38 10.37 7.74
C LYS A 70 7.82 11.72 7.12
N LYS A 71 8.64 11.68 6.06
CA LYS A 71 9.12 12.90 5.38
C LYS A 71 8.04 13.60 4.53
N PHE A 72 7.05 12.84 4.06
CA PHE A 72 5.89 13.31 3.30
C PHE A 72 4.72 12.35 3.55
N GLU A 73 3.50 12.83 3.31
CA GLU A 73 2.27 12.06 3.52
C GLU A 73 1.93 11.19 2.30
N ASP A 74 1.36 10.01 2.55
CA ASP A 74 1.05 9.07 1.47
C ASP A 74 0.01 9.66 0.48
N LYS A 75 -0.86 10.56 0.97
CA LYS A 75 -1.83 11.32 0.15
C LYS A 75 -1.19 12.27 -0.86
N GLU A 76 -0.05 12.88 -0.50
CA GLU A 76 0.65 13.81 -1.40
C GLU A 76 1.22 13.05 -2.60
N LEU A 77 1.74 11.84 -2.36
CA LEU A 77 2.22 10.95 -3.41
C LEU A 77 1.08 10.43 -4.29
N GLU A 78 -0.08 10.09 -3.72
CA GLU A 78 -1.26 9.68 -4.49
C GLU A 78 -1.77 10.80 -5.42
N GLN A 79 -1.79 12.05 -4.96
CA GLN A 79 -2.21 13.19 -5.78
C GLN A 79 -1.30 13.40 -6.99
N LEU A 80 0.02 13.31 -6.82
CA LEU A 80 0.97 13.43 -7.93
C LEU A 80 0.76 12.35 -9.00
N LEU A 81 0.47 11.12 -8.58
CA LEU A 81 0.17 10.02 -9.50
C LEU A 81 -1.20 10.13 -10.18
N ASP A 82 -2.18 10.73 -9.52
CA ASP A 82 -3.51 10.99 -10.10
C ASP A 82 -3.46 12.07 -11.19
N GLU A 83 -2.56 13.05 -11.05
CA GLU A 83 -2.28 14.05 -12.08
C GLU A 83 -1.55 13.42 -13.27
N ASP A 84 -0.44 12.75 -13.01
CA ASP A 84 0.32 12.05 -14.04
C ASP A 84 0.89 10.71 -13.56
N PRO A 85 0.26 9.58 -13.92
CA PRO A 85 0.71 8.25 -13.54
C PRO A 85 1.94 7.78 -14.32
N SER A 86 2.47 8.60 -15.24
CA SER A 86 3.70 8.33 -15.99
C SER A 86 4.95 9.00 -15.41
N GLN A 87 4.87 9.60 -14.22
CA GLN A 87 5.98 10.29 -13.56
C GLN A 87 7.08 9.36 -13.05
N THR A 88 8.33 9.82 -13.20
CA THR A 88 9.54 9.05 -12.85
C THR A 88 9.86 9.05 -11.36
N LEU A 89 10.47 7.97 -10.85
CA LEU A 89 10.92 7.95 -9.46
C LEU A 89 11.90 9.12 -9.16
N PRO A 90 12.84 9.48 -10.07
CA PRO A 90 13.65 10.69 -9.90
C PRO A 90 12.84 12.00 -9.91
N GLU A 91 11.81 12.12 -10.75
CA GLU A 91 10.92 13.30 -10.79
C GLU A 91 10.11 13.43 -9.50
N LEU A 92 9.49 12.34 -9.04
CA LEU A 92 8.79 12.27 -7.77
C LEU A 92 9.73 12.60 -6.60
N GLY A 93 10.96 12.10 -6.63
CA GLY A 93 11.98 12.41 -5.63
C GLY A 93 12.32 13.90 -5.58
N LYS A 94 12.46 14.55 -6.74
CA LYS A 94 12.69 16.00 -6.83
C LYS A 94 11.51 16.82 -6.31
N ILE A 95 10.28 16.45 -6.66
CA ILE A 95 9.06 17.16 -6.23
C ILE A 95 8.89 17.03 -4.71
N LEU A 96 9.03 15.81 -4.18
CA LEU A 96 8.86 15.50 -2.76
C LEU A 96 10.12 15.78 -1.92
N GLN A 97 11.19 16.28 -2.52
CA GLN A 97 12.50 16.52 -1.88
C GLN A 97 13.04 15.31 -1.09
N VAL A 98 12.86 14.12 -1.65
CA VAL A 98 13.33 12.86 -1.07
C VAL A 98 14.15 12.07 -2.07
N ASP A 99 14.96 11.16 -1.54
CA ASP A 99 15.68 10.19 -2.36
C ASP A 99 14.73 9.24 -3.08
N GLU A 100 15.08 8.86 -4.31
CA GLU A 100 14.33 7.94 -5.17
C GLU A 100 13.98 6.63 -4.46
N SER A 101 14.91 6.09 -3.66
CA SER A 101 14.70 4.85 -2.91
C SER A 101 13.59 4.96 -1.86
N THR A 102 13.36 6.19 -1.34
CA THR A 102 12.27 6.46 -0.40
C THR A 102 10.93 6.41 -1.11
N VAL A 103 10.82 7.04 -2.29
CA VAL A 103 9.61 6.98 -3.13
C VAL A 103 9.31 5.53 -3.53
N SER A 104 10.31 4.79 -4.01
CA SER A 104 10.15 3.39 -4.41
C SER A 104 9.63 2.50 -3.29
N LYS A 105 10.20 2.60 -2.07
CA LYS A 105 9.73 1.85 -0.90
C LYS A 105 8.28 2.19 -0.53
N ARG A 106 7.90 3.46 -0.66
CA ARG A 106 6.55 3.94 -0.35
C ARG A 106 5.52 3.44 -1.35
N LEU A 107 5.81 3.51 -2.64
CA LEU A 107 4.94 2.96 -3.68
C LEU A 107 4.68 1.46 -3.47
N LYS A 108 5.73 0.71 -3.12
CA LYS A 108 5.58 -0.72 -2.75
C LYS A 108 4.71 -0.91 -1.52
N GLY A 109 4.86 -0.07 -0.49
CA GLY A 109 4.01 -0.09 0.70
C GLY A 109 2.54 0.20 0.42
N LEU A 110 2.25 1.01 -0.60
CA LEU A 110 0.90 1.29 -1.09
C LEU A 110 0.34 0.19 -2.02
N GLY A 111 1.12 -0.86 -2.32
CA GLY A 111 0.72 -1.92 -3.25
C GLY A 111 0.71 -1.48 -4.71
N MET A 112 1.33 -0.34 -5.05
CA MET A 112 1.43 0.14 -6.41
C MET A 112 2.46 -0.69 -7.19
N ILE A 113 2.09 -1.04 -8.43
CA ILE A 113 2.95 -1.80 -9.35
C ILE A 113 3.15 -1.03 -10.65
N GLN A 114 4.37 -1.07 -11.15
CA GLN A 114 4.69 -0.50 -12.46
C GLN A 114 4.12 -1.40 -13.56
N LYS A 115 3.41 -0.81 -14.51
CA LYS A 115 2.95 -1.47 -15.73
C LYS A 115 3.40 -0.65 -16.93
N GLN A 116 3.79 -1.34 -17.99
CA GLN A 116 4.05 -0.67 -19.27
C GLN A 116 2.74 -0.17 -19.86
N GLY A 117 2.80 0.96 -20.56
CA GLY A 117 1.67 1.44 -21.35
C GLY A 117 1.34 0.46 -22.47
N HIS A 118 0.08 0.47 -22.89
CA HIS A 118 -0.36 -0.32 -24.04
C HIS A 118 -0.11 0.45 -25.32
N TRP A 119 0.40 -0.26 -26.34
CA TRP A 119 0.59 0.33 -27.65
C TRP A 119 -0.76 0.51 -28.35
N VAL A 120 -1.04 1.72 -28.83
CA VAL A 120 -2.27 2.04 -29.57
C VAL A 120 -1.89 2.29 -31.04
N PRO A 121 -2.51 1.58 -32.02
CA PRO A 121 -2.06 1.62 -33.42
C PRO A 121 -2.05 2.96 -34.13
N TYR A 122 -2.85 3.92 -33.68
CA TYR A 122 -2.92 5.25 -34.27
C TYR A 122 -3.40 6.28 -33.26
N GLU A 123 -2.98 7.52 -33.48
CA GLU A 123 -3.45 8.67 -32.73
C GLU A 123 -4.87 9.04 -33.17
N LEU A 124 -5.83 8.95 -32.24
CA LEU A 124 -7.22 9.30 -32.47
C LEU A 124 -7.39 10.82 -32.43
N LYS A 125 -7.88 11.42 -33.52
CA LYS A 125 -8.24 12.84 -33.52
C LYS A 125 -9.54 13.06 -32.73
N PRO A 126 -9.77 14.26 -32.14
CA PRO A 126 -10.98 14.54 -31.36
C PRO A 126 -12.29 14.20 -32.09
N ARG A 127 -12.36 14.45 -33.40
CA ARG A 127 -13.52 14.09 -34.25
C ARG A 127 -13.75 12.57 -34.33
N ASP A 128 -12.68 11.80 -34.40
CA ASP A 128 -12.75 10.34 -34.48
C ASP A 128 -13.14 9.77 -33.12
N VAL A 129 -12.67 10.37 -32.03
CA VAL A 129 -13.11 10.05 -30.65
C VAL A 129 -14.61 10.26 -30.50
N GLU A 130 -15.13 11.44 -30.87
CA GLU A 130 -16.58 11.72 -30.79
C GLU A 130 -17.43 10.76 -31.63
N ARG A 131 -16.98 10.44 -32.85
CA ARG A 131 -17.64 9.46 -33.72
C ARG A 131 -17.64 8.06 -33.11
N LEU A 132 -16.52 7.66 -32.51
CA LEU A 132 -16.39 6.36 -31.85
C LEU A 132 -17.33 6.29 -30.64
N PHE A 133 -17.37 7.34 -29.82
CA PHE A 133 -18.28 7.45 -28.67
C PHE A 133 -19.75 7.34 -29.11
N GLY A 134 -20.18 8.12 -30.10
CA GLY A 134 -21.56 8.08 -30.58
C GLY A 134 -21.94 6.72 -31.18
N THR A 135 -21.01 6.07 -31.89
CA THR A 135 -21.22 4.73 -32.45
C THR A 135 -21.38 3.68 -31.36
N CYS A 136 -20.48 3.69 -30.36
CA CYS A 136 -20.54 2.79 -29.22
C CYS A 136 -21.83 2.98 -28.40
N GLU A 137 -22.25 4.23 -28.17
CA GLU A 137 -23.49 4.54 -27.46
C GLU A 137 -24.72 3.99 -28.18
N LEU A 138 -24.81 4.19 -29.51
CA LEU A 138 -25.90 3.64 -30.33
C LEU A 138 -25.92 2.10 -30.33
N LEU A 139 -24.75 1.45 -30.40
CA LEU A 139 -24.63 0.00 -30.37
C LEU A 139 -25.02 -0.58 -29.00
N LEU A 140 -24.61 0.06 -27.89
CA LEU A 140 -25.01 -0.30 -26.53
C LEU A 140 -26.53 -0.15 -26.33
N GLN A 141 -27.12 0.95 -26.80
CA GLN A 141 -28.58 1.15 -26.76
C GLN A 141 -29.32 0.09 -27.58
N ARG A 142 -28.79 -0.32 -28.73
CA ARG A 142 -29.35 -1.40 -29.55
C ARG A 142 -29.26 -2.75 -28.85
N GLN A 143 -28.10 -3.10 -28.27
CA GLN A 143 -27.89 -4.33 -27.49
C GLN A 143 -28.89 -4.47 -26.33
N LYS A 144 -29.16 -3.36 -25.62
CA LYS A 144 -30.13 -3.35 -24.51
C LYS A 144 -31.57 -3.58 -24.96
N ARG A 145 -31.93 -3.19 -26.19
CA ARG A 145 -33.32 -3.28 -26.73
C ARG A 145 -33.59 -4.60 -27.43
N LYS A 146 -32.61 -5.14 -28.15
CA LYS A 146 -32.62 -6.47 -28.76
C LYS A 146 -31.22 -7.00 -28.52
N GLY A 147 -31.07 -8.22 -28.03
CA GLY A 147 -29.75 -8.88 -27.85
C GLY A 147 -29.04 -9.08 -29.19
N PHE A 148 -28.66 -7.99 -29.86
CA PHE A 148 -28.01 -7.95 -31.17
C PHE A 148 -26.66 -8.66 -31.12
N LEU A 149 -26.02 -8.57 -29.95
CA LEU A 149 -24.79 -9.25 -29.63
C LEU A 149 -24.94 -10.75 -29.36
N LEU A 150 -26.16 -11.29 -29.14
CA LEU A 150 -26.34 -12.75 -29.10
C LEU A 150 -26.05 -13.40 -30.46
N LEU A 151 -26.24 -12.71 -31.59
CA LEU A 151 -25.98 -13.31 -32.90
C LEU A 151 -24.50 -13.24 -33.32
N CYS A 152 -23.75 -12.23 -32.89
CA CYS A 152 -22.34 -12.06 -33.27
C CYS A 152 -21.34 -12.68 -32.27
N ILE A 153 -21.70 -12.83 -30.98
CA ILE A 153 -20.81 -13.34 -29.91
C ILE A 153 -20.89 -14.86 -29.73
N TRP A 154 -21.84 -15.56 -30.36
CA TRP A 154 -21.98 -17.02 -30.20
C TRP A 154 -20.75 -17.85 -30.64
N TRP A 155 -19.65 -17.21 -31.05
CA TRP A 155 -18.42 -17.88 -31.44
C TRP A 155 -17.16 -17.63 -30.60
N ASP A 156 -17.03 -16.58 -29.76
CA ASP A 156 -15.84 -16.45 -28.88
C ASP A 156 -15.97 -15.37 -27.77
N GLN A 157 -15.56 -15.64 -26.53
CA GLN A 157 -15.29 -14.66 -25.43
C GLN A 157 -16.44 -14.12 -24.52
N GLN A 158 -17.25 -14.95 -23.86
CA GLN A 158 -18.18 -14.46 -22.82
C GLN A 158 -17.49 -13.89 -21.56
N GLY A 159 -16.31 -14.38 -21.17
CA GLY A 159 -15.61 -13.95 -19.95
C GLY A 159 -14.97 -12.56 -20.05
N VAL A 160 -14.41 -12.24 -21.22
CA VAL A 160 -13.77 -10.94 -21.47
C VAL A 160 -14.81 -9.82 -21.51
N ILE A 161 -15.98 -10.09 -22.09
CA ILE A 161 -17.07 -9.11 -22.19
C ILE A 161 -17.62 -8.78 -20.81
N TYR A 162 -17.84 -9.78 -19.95
CA TYR A 162 -18.27 -9.54 -18.58
C TYR A 162 -17.28 -8.67 -17.80
N TYR A 163 -15.98 -8.97 -17.92
CA TYR A 163 -14.94 -8.23 -17.21
C TYR A 163 -14.85 -6.77 -17.70
N ILE A 164 -14.87 -6.55 -19.01
CA ILE A 164 -14.82 -5.22 -19.61
C ILE A 164 -16.08 -4.42 -19.23
N ASP A 165 -17.27 -5.01 -19.33
CA ASP A 165 -18.51 -4.33 -18.96
C ASP A 165 -18.54 -3.99 -17.47
N SER A 166 -18.14 -4.92 -16.60
CA SER A 166 -18.06 -4.68 -15.15
C SER A 166 -17.08 -3.55 -14.83
N TRP A 167 -15.90 -3.55 -15.47
CA TRP A 167 -14.88 -2.53 -15.25
C TRP A 167 -15.31 -1.16 -15.76
N ILE A 168 -15.86 -1.05 -16.98
CA ILE A 168 -16.36 0.21 -17.54
C ILE A 168 -17.48 0.77 -16.67
N THR A 169 -18.41 -0.08 -16.22
CA THR A 169 -19.53 0.33 -15.36
C THR A 169 -19.06 0.79 -13.98
N SER A 170 -17.90 0.32 -13.50
CA SER A 170 -17.32 0.74 -12.20
C SER A 170 -16.75 2.16 -12.20
N LYS A 171 -16.50 2.77 -13.36
CA LYS A 171 -15.87 4.08 -13.48
C LYS A 171 -16.89 5.18 -13.76
N ASN A 172 -16.67 6.35 -13.16
CA ASN A 172 -17.52 7.52 -13.39
C ASN A 172 -17.09 8.30 -14.64
N MET A 173 -17.98 9.18 -15.12
CA MET A 173 -17.73 9.95 -16.35
C MET A 173 -16.48 10.86 -16.26
N SER A 174 -16.16 11.36 -15.07
CA SER A 174 -14.99 12.21 -14.85
C SER A 174 -13.67 11.46 -14.97
N PHE A 175 -13.64 10.17 -14.63
CA PHE A 175 -12.47 9.29 -14.85
C PHE A 175 -12.11 9.20 -16.34
N PHE A 176 -13.09 8.89 -17.20
CA PHE A 176 -12.86 8.79 -18.64
C PHE A 176 -12.47 10.14 -19.26
N ARG A 177 -13.17 11.21 -18.86
CA ARG A 177 -12.85 12.57 -19.31
C ARG A 177 -11.41 12.95 -19.00
N ARG A 178 -10.95 12.72 -17.77
CA ARG A 178 -9.59 13.02 -17.35
C ARG A 178 -8.58 12.21 -18.14
N GLY A 179 -8.81 10.89 -18.28
CA GLY A 179 -7.94 10.00 -19.05
C GLY A 179 -7.78 10.39 -20.51
N ILE A 180 -8.85 10.86 -21.16
CA ILE A 180 -8.85 11.31 -22.57
C ILE A 180 -8.13 12.66 -22.73
N HIS A 181 -8.26 13.57 -21.78
CA HIS A 181 -7.59 14.88 -21.86
C HIS A 181 -6.07 14.79 -21.69
N VAL A 182 -5.58 13.88 -20.83
CA VAL A 182 -4.14 13.71 -20.57
C VAL A 182 -3.45 12.75 -21.54
N LEU A 183 -4.21 12.13 -22.45
CA LEU A 183 -3.72 11.14 -23.41
C LEU A 183 -2.68 11.73 -24.38
N PRO A 184 -2.85 12.94 -24.95
CA PRO A 184 -1.84 13.57 -25.80
C PRO A 184 -0.52 13.85 -25.07
N GLU A 185 -0.59 14.40 -23.85
CA GLU A 185 0.60 14.72 -23.04
C GLU A 185 1.36 13.44 -22.64
N ARG A 186 0.64 12.39 -22.24
CA ARG A 186 1.24 11.07 -21.95
C ARG A 186 1.89 10.46 -23.18
N TRP A 187 1.31 10.65 -24.37
CA TRP A 187 1.86 10.13 -25.61
C TRP A 187 3.16 10.84 -26.01
N GLU A 188 3.20 12.16 -25.89
CA GLU A 188 4.39 12.96 -26.16
C GLU A 188 5.56 12.56 -25.26
N LYS A 189 5.29 12.28 -23.98
CA LYS A 189 6.29 11.75 -23.02
C LYS A 189 6.81 10.36 -23.39
N VAL A 190 5.97 9.47 -23.91
CA VAL A 190 6.37 8.11 -24.30
C VAL A 190 7.27 8.15 -25.53
N VAL A 191 6.93 9.01 -26.50
CA VAL A 191 7.73 9.21 -27.71
C VAL A 191 9.08 9.83 -27.37
N SER A 192 9.11 10.83 -26.47
CA SER A 192 10.37 11.46 -26.05
C SER A 192 11.28 10.56 -25.22
N SER A 193 10.72 9.49 -24.65
CA SER A 193 11.44 8.52 -23.81
C SER A 193 11.73 7.20 -24.53
N ASP A 194 11.56 7.12 -25.85
CA ASP A 194 11.74 5.90 -26.67
C ASP A 194 11.00 4.67 -26.13
N GLY A 195 9.78 4.90 -25.61
CA GLY A 195 8.96 3.85 -24.99
C GLY A 195 9.42 3.42 -23.59
N GLN A 196 10.51 3.98 -23.07
CA GLN A 196 10.95 3.75 -21.70
C GLN A 196 10.19 4.66 -20.75
N TYR A 197 9.35 4.06 -19.91
CA TYR A 197 8.65 4.85 -18.92
C TYR A 197 9.63 5.37 -17.87
N PHE A 198 10.67 4.62 -17.45
CA PHE A 198 11.76 5.08 -16.56
C PHE A 198 13.12 4.44 -16.89
N LYS A 199 14.20 5.12 -16.50
CA LYS A 199 15.56 4.60 -16.34
C LYS A 199 15.84 4.32 -14.87
#